data_AF-A0A2N0QSI6-F1
#
_entry.id   AF-A0A2N0QSI6-F1
#
_cell.length_a   1.000
_cell.length_b   1.000
_cell.length_c   1.000
_cell.angle_alpha   90.00
_cell.angle_beta   90.00
_cell.angle_gamma   90.00
#
_symmetry.space_group_name_H-M   'P 1'
#
loop_
_entity.id
_entity.type
_entity.pdbx_description
1 polymer ?
#
loop_
_entity_poly.entity_id
_entity_poly.type
_entity_poly.pdbx_seq_one_letter_code
_entity_poly.pdbx_strand_id
1 'polypeptide(L)'
;MVFLVVPHVVNFLLAINILLSEVATNPTFYTWFSELPALLSICTIFSAINILGVNTLTSNLFGFKIFSAPLSQRSRNIILWGSFINIFAEDVPQLIIQILYFNSVVTYDLIPSLVLISGGLVIMYKLILRSYQALTIWCHRRDEIRNFIRDRRLSAGSIRSLRSNI
;
A
#
# COMPACT_ATOMS: atom_id res chain seq x y z
N MET A 1 -1.41 -19.42 -16.13
CA MET A 1 -1.79 -18.16 -16.81
C MET A 1 -2.94 -17.45 -16.10
N VAL A 2 -4.05 -18.12 -15.78
CA VAL A 2 -5.21 -17.50 -15.09
C VAL A 2 -4.82 -16.84 -13.75
N PHE A 3 -4.06 -17.54 -12.90
CA PHE A 3 -3.58 -17.01 -11.60
C PHE A 3 -2.57 -15.86 -11.68
N LEU A 4 -2.09 -15.51 -12.88
CA LEU A 4 -1.17 -14.39 -13.10
C LEU A 4 -1.92 -13.21 -13.73
N VAL A 5 -2.75 -13.48 -14.73
CA VAL A 5 -3.49 -12.44 -15.46
C VAL A 5 -4.65 -11.89 -14.63
N VAL A 6 -5.42 -12.74 -13.94
CA VAL A 6 -6.61 -12.31 -13.21
C VAL A 6 -6.27 -11.36 -12.05
N PRO A 7 -5.31 -11.66 -11.15
CA PRO A 7 -4.99 -10.75 -10.04
C PRO A 7 -4.46 -9.40 -10.52
N HIS A 8 -3.63 -9.40 -11.56
CA HIS A 8 -3.13 -8.16 -12.17
C HIS A 8 -4.24 -7.30 -12.75
N VAL A 9 -5.18 -7.89 -13.50
CA VAL A 9 -6.34 -7.16 -14.04
C VAL A 9 -7.22 -6.61 -12.92
N VAL A 10 -7.49 -7.40 -11.88
CA VAL A 10 -8.29 -6.94 -10.72
C VAL A 10 -7.61 -5.80 -9.98
N ASN A 11 -6.31 -5.88 -9.72
CA ASN A 11 -5.56 -4.80 -9.07
C ASN A 11 -5.54 -3.53 -9.89
N PHE A 12 -5.38 -3.66 -11.21
CA PHE A 12 -5.37 -2.53 -12.13
C PHE A 12 -6.71 -1.80 -12.13
N LEU A 13 -7.83 -2.54 -12.22
CA LEU A 13 -9.18 -1.97 -12.12
C LEU A 13 -9.42 -1.28 -10.78
N LEU A 14 -8.92 -1.87 -9.68
CA LEU A 14 -9.08 -1.33 -8.34
C LEU A 14 -8.26 -0.03 -8.17
N ALA A 15 -7.04 0.02 -8.71
CA ALA A 15 -6.20 1.21 -8.71
C ALA A 15 -6.85 2.37 -9.50
N ILE A 16 -7.41 2.09 -10.68
CA ILE A 16 -8.16 3.08 -11.47
C ILE A 16 -9.38 3.59 -10.69
N ASN A 17 -10.14 2.69 -10.07
CA ASN A 17 -11.33 3.07 -9.30
C ASN A 17 -10.99 3.97 -8.11
N ILE A 18 -9.90 3.69 -7.38
CA ILE A 18 -9.42 4.56 -6.30
C ILE A 18 -9.03 5.93 -6.86
N LEU A 19 -8.28 5.98 -7.95
CA LEU A 19 -7.83 7.22 -8.56
C LEU A 19 -9.02 8.10 -8.98
N LEU A 20 -9.98 7.52 -9.71
CA LEU A 20 -11.18 8.23 -10.15
C LEU A 20 -12.03 8.70 -8.97
N SER A 21 -12.19 7.85 -7.93
CA SER A 21 -12.91 8.22 -6.71
C SER A 21 -12.25 9.39 -5.98
N GLU A 22 -10.92 9.45 -5.90
CA GLU A 22 -10.20 10.53 -5.23
C GLU A 22 -10.25 11.82 -6.03
N VAL A 23 -10.11 11.76 -7.36
CA VAL A 23 -10.27 12.93 -8.24
C VAL A 23 -11.67 13.52 -8.11
N ALA A 24 -12.72 12.69 -7.99
CA ALA A 24 -14.10 13.16 -7.89
C ALA A 24 -14.50 13.66 -6.50
N THR A 25 -13.94 13.08 -5.43
CA THR A 25 -14.43 13.31 -4.05
C THR A 25 -13.50 14.21 -3.24
N ASN A 26 -12.21 14.28 -3.56
CA ASN A 26 -11.21 14.95 -2.75
C ASN A 26 -10.62 16.18 -3.49
N PRO A 27 -11.04 17.41 -3.11
CA PRO A 27 -10.60 18.62 -3.81
C PRO A 27 -9.09 18.86 -3.68
N THR A 28 -8.47 18.44 -2.57
CA THR A 28 -7.01 18.57 -2.38
C THR A 28 -6.22 17.61 -3.26
N PHE A 29 -6.77 16.42 -3.53
CA PHE A 29 -6.20 15.48 -4.47
C PHE A 29 -6.33 16.00 -5.91
N TYR A 30 -7.49 16.57 -6.25
CA TYR A 30 -7.72 17.17 -7.56
C TYR A 30 -6.77 18.32 -7.87
N THR A 31 -6.54 19.25 -6.92
CA THR A 31 -5.61 20.36 -7.12
C THR A 31 -4.17 19.86 -7.28
N TRP A 32 -3.75 18.94 -6.42
CA TRP A 32 -2.45 18.27 -6.53
C TRP A 32 -2.28 17.54 -7.88
N PHE A 33 -3.32 16.86 -8.36
CA PHE A 33 -3.31 16.13 -9.62
C PHE A 33 -3.26 17.06 -10.84
N SER A 34 -3.93 18.21 -10.76
CA SER A 34 -4.01 19.19 -11.85
C SER A 34 -2.74 20.04 -12.00
N GLU A 35 -1.94 20.17 -10.95
CA GLU A 35 -0.65 20.88 -10.96
C GLU A 35 0.51 20.07 -11.58
N LEU A 36 0.29 18.78 -11.88
CA LEU A 36 1.31 17.92 -12.47
C LEU A 36 1.34 18.07 -14.01
N PRO A 37 2.52 18.23 -14.63
CA PRO A 37 2.62 18.39 -16.08
C PRO A 37 2.10 17.13 -16.79
N ALA A 38 1.08 17.32 -17.62
CA ALA A 38 0.11 16.31 -18.09
C ALA A 38 0.68 15.00 -18.70
N LEU A 39 1.92 14.98 -19.19
CA LEU A 39 2.58 13.79 -19.77
C LEU A 39 3.30 12.91 -18.72
N LEU A 40 3.76 13.50 -17.62
CA LEU A 40 4.37 12.76 -16.51
C LEU A 40 3.29 12.08 -15.63
N SER A 41 2.10 12.69 -15.58
CA SER A 41 0.89 12.17 -14.91
C SER A 41 0.46 10.82 -15.46
N ILE A 42 0.49 10.63 -16.79
CA ILE A 42 0.22 9.35 -17.44
C ILE A 42 1.28 8.28 -17.05
N CYS A 43 2.56 8.68 -16.89
CA CYS A 43 3.64 7.80 -16.39
C CYS A 43 3.54 7.46 -14.88
N THR A 44 2.93 8.32 -14.07
CA THR A 44 2.56 8.03 -12.68
C THR A 44 1.34 7.10 -12.60
N ILE A 45 0.37 7.30 -13.49
CA ILE A 45 -0.80 6.42 -13.68
C ILE A 45 -0.39 5.03 -14.21
N PHE A 46 0.67 4.94 -15.01
CA PHE A 46 1.31 3.69 -15.45
C PHE A 46 2.24 3.09 -14.36
N SER A 47 2.94 3.89 -13.56
CA SER A 47 3.66 3.37 -12.36
C SER A 47 2.69 2.86 -11.28
N ALA A 48 1.41 3.23 -11.37
CA ALA A 48 0.29 2.78 -10.54
C ALA A 48 -0.41 1.48 -11.02
N ILE A 49 0.19 0.72 -11.97
CA ILE A 49 -0.33 -0.54 -12.54
C ILE A 49 -0.71 -1.62 -11.50
N ASN A 50 -0.25 -1.50 -10.26
CA ASN A 50 -0.75 -2.29 -9.14
C ASN A 50 -1.02 -1.36 -7.95
N ILE A 51 -1.91 -1.78 -7.04
CA ILE A 51 -2.23 -1.15 -5.74
C ILE A 51 -0.97 -0.64 -5.00
N LEU A 52 0.17 -1.30 -5.19
CA LEU A 52 1.46 -0.93 -4.61
C LEU A 52 1.98 0.43 -5.09
N GLY A 53 1.81 0.77 -6.38
CA GLY A 53 2.27 2.04 -6.94
C GLY A 53 1.53 3.23 -6.32
N VAL A 54 0.23 3.06 -6.03
CA VAL A 54 -0.58 4.07 -5.34
C VAL A 54 -0.07 4.32 -3.93
N ASN A 55 0.41 3.29 -3.22
CA ASN A 55 0.97 3.46 -1.88
C ASN A 55 2.28 4.28 -1.88
N THR A 56 3.14 4.08 -2.88
CA THR A 56 4.40 4.82 -3.06
C THR A 56 4.15 6.31 -3.35
N LEU A 57 3.04 6.63 -4.02
CA LEU A 57 2.64 8.02 -4.25
C LEU A 57 2.25 8.76 -2.96
N THR A 58 2.02 8.03 -1.88
CA THR A 58 1.70 8.59 -0.56
C THR A 58 2.86 8.60 0.41
N SER A 59 4.01 8.02 0.06
CA SER A 59 5.11 7.76 1.01
C SER A 59 6.05 8.95 1.20
N ASN A 60 5.78 10.09 0.56
CA ASN A 60 6.67 11.26 0.48
C ASN A 60 8.11 10.87 0.13
N LEU A 61 8.23 10.00 -0.89
CA LEU A 61 9.52 9.46 -1.31
C LEU A 61 10.45 10.62 -1.71
N PHE A 62 11.59 10.73 -1.03
CA PHE A 62 12.61 11.78 -1.22
C PHE A 62 12.11 13.24 -1.10
N GLY A 63 10.96 13.49 -0.47
CA GLY A 63 10.44 14.86 -0.33
C GLY A 63 9.86 15.45 -1.62
N PHE A 64 9.72 14.66 -2.70
CA PHE A 64 9.14 15.18 -3.94
C PHE A 64 7.63 15.32 -3.80
N LYS A 65 7.10 16.44 -4.31
CA LYS A 65 5.65 16.71 -4.35
C LYS A 65 4.86 15.61 -5.06
N ILE A 66 5.47 14.92 -6.02
CA ILE A 66 4.87 13.82 -6.80
C ILE A 66 4.61 12.56 -5.93
N PHE A 67 5.36 12.38 -4.84
CA PHE A 67 5.17 11.26 -3.91
C PHE A 67 4.47 11.69 -2.62
N SER A 68 3.87 12.88 -2.62
CA SER A 68 3.10 13.43 -1.50
C SER A 68 1.61 13.53 -1.83
N ALA A 69 1.06 12.52 -2.52
CA ALA A 69 -0.33 12.50 -2.91
C ALA A 69 -1.24 12.52 -1.67
N PRO A 70 -2.18 13.48 -1.54
CA PRO A 70 -3.07 13.58 -0.39
C PRO A 70 -4.25 12.61 -0.52
N LEU A 71 -3.99 11.30 -0.44
CA LEU A 71 -5.04 10.27 -0.47
C LEU A 71 -5.87 10.27 0.81
N SER A 72 -7.19 10.06 0.67
CA SER A 72 -8.08 9.89 1.81
C SER A 72 -7.74 8.64 2.63
N GLN A 73 -8.14 8.66 3.91
CA GLN A 73 -7.95 7.52 4.81
C GLN A 73 -8.67 6.25 4.33
N ARG A 74 -9.80 6.42 3.63
CA ARG A 74 -10.56 5.31 3.03
C ARG A 74 -9.73 4.61 1.95
N SER A 75 -9.18 5.38 1.01
CA SER A 75 -8.36 4.84 -0.08
C SER A 75 -7.09 4.17 0.44
N ARG A 76 -6.42 4.76 1.43
CA ARG A 76 -5.27 4.13 2.11
C ARG A 76 -5.61 2.77 2.72
N ASN A 77 -6.78 2.63 3.35
CA ASN A 77 -7.19 1.35 3.94
C ASN A 77 -7.49 0.29 2.87
N ILE A 78 -8.13 0.69 1.77
CA ILE A 78 -8.41 -0.20 0.63
C ILE A 78 -7.11 -0.67 -0.02
N ILE A 79 -6.13 0.24 -0.18
CA ILE A 79 -4.80 -0.08 -0.71
C ILE A 79 -4.12 -1.13 0.17
N LEU A 80 -4.10 -0.95 1.50
CA LEU A 80 -3.47 -1.91 2.40
C LEU A 80 -4.12 -3.30 2.35
N TRP A 81 -5.45 -3.35 2.43
CA TRP A 81 -6.18 -4.62 2.42
C TRP A 81 -6.12 -5.31 1.06
N GLY A 82 -6.33 -4.58 -0.03
CA GLY A 82 -6.22 -5.13 -1.39
C GLY A 82 -4.80 -5.61 -1.71
N SER A 83 -3.80 -4.92 -1.17
CA SER A 83 -2.41 -5.36 -1.20
C SER A 83 -2.29 -6.73 -0.53
N PHE A 84 -2.66 -6.87 0.74
CA PHE A 84 -2.60 -8.16 1.45
C PHE A 84 -3.30 -9.29 0.71
N ILE A 85 -4.51 -9.06 0.19
CA ILE A 85 -5.29 -10.05 -0.55
C ILE A 85 -4.55 -10.48 -1.83
N ASN A 86 -3.87 -9.56 -2.52
CA ASN A 86 -3.14 -9.89 -3.75
C ASN A 86 -2.03 -10.92 -3.52
N ILE A 87 -1.34 -10.91 -2.38
CA ILE A 87 -0.31 -11.92 -2.07
C ILE A 87 -0.93 -13.31 -2.01
N PHE A 88 -2.08 -13.43 -1.37
CA PHE A 88 -2.77 -14.72 -1.24
C PHE A 88 -3.44 -15.18 -2.55
N ALA A 89 -3.83 -14.25 -3.42
CA ALA A 89 -4.50 -14.57 -4.68
C ALA A 89 -3.54 -14.81 -5.85
N GLU A 90 -2.36 -14.18 -5.84
CA GLU A 90 -1.37 -14.22 -6.92
C GLU A 90 -0.14 -15.02 -6.49
N ASP A 91 0.57 -14.55 -5.47
CA ASP A 91 1.89 -15.08 -5.09
C ASP A 91 1.79 -16.50 -4.49
N VAL A 92 0.80 -16.78 -3.64
CA VAL A 92 0.62 -18.10 -3.00
C VAL A 92 0.23 -19.20 -4.01
N PRO A 93 -0.80 -19.04 -4.87
CA PRO A 93 -1.16 -20.07 -5.84
C PRO A 93 -0.05 -20.31 -6.87
N GLN A 94 0.66 -19.25 -7.28
CA GLN A 94 1.77 -19.37 -8.21
C GLN A 94 2.93 -20.17 -7.61
N LEU A 95 3.26 -19.94 -6.33
CA LEU A 95 4.26 -20.74 -5.61
C LEU A 95 3.83 -22.21 -5.48
N ILE A 96 2.56 -22.49 -5.17
CA ILE A 96 2.03 -23.85 -5.06
C ILE A 96 2.17 -24.60 -6.39
N ILE A 97 1.77 -23.98 -7.51
CA ILE A 97 1.89 -24.58 -8.85
C ILE A 97 3.35 -24.90 -9.16
N GLN A 98 4.27 -24.02 -8.79
CA GLN A 98 5.69 -24.19 -9.07
C GLN A 98 6.32 -25.32 -8.24
N ILE A 99 5.91 -25.48 -6.98
CA ILE A 99 6.31 -26.61 -6.13
C ILE A 99 5.76 -27.93 -6.69
N LEU A 100 4.50 -27.96 -7.13
CA LEU A 100 3.89 -29.15 -7.74
C LEU A 100 4.59 -29.56 -9.04
N TYR A 101 4.97 -28.58 -9.86
CA TYR A 101 5.72 -28.81 -11.09
C TYR A 101 7.12 -29.38 -10.79
N PHE A 102 7.84 -28.80 -9.83
CA PHE A 102 9.16 -29.28 -9.41
C PHE A 102 9.13 -30.73 -8.90
N ASN A 103 8.14 -31.08 -8.10
CA ASN A 103 7.98 -32.46 -7.58
C ASN A 103 7.56 -33.47 -8.66
N SER A 104 6.94 -33.02 -9.76
CA SER A 104 6.46 -33.88 -10.84
C SER A 104 7.53 -34.16 -11.91
N VAL A 105 8.52 -33.28 -12.05
CA VAL A 105 9.63 -33.46 -12.99
C VAL A 105 10.73 -34.29 -12.31
N VAL A 106 10.92 -35.53 -12.79
CA VAL A 106 11.84 -36.53 -12.21
C VAL A 106 13.32 -36.16 -12.40
N THR A 107 13.64 -35.18 -13.24
CA THR A 107 14.99 -34.65 -13.47
C THR A 107 15.19 -33.34 -12.70
N TYR A 108 16.08 -33.38 -11.71
CA TYR A 108 16.52 -32.20 -10.96
C TYR A 108 17.38 -31.28 -11.84
N ASP A 109 16.72 -30.44 -12.65
CA ASP A 109 17.41 -29.42 -13.42
C ASP A 109 17.74 -28.19 -12.54
N LEU A 110 18.89 -27.57 -12.83
CA LEU A 110 19.34 -26.32 -12.21
C LEU A 110 18.36 -25.16 -12.47
N ILE A 111 17.65 -25.19 -13.60
CA ILE A 111 16.77 -24.09 -13.99
C ILE A 111 15.51 -24.04 -13.08
N PRO A 112 14.70 -25.11 -12.93
CA PRO A 112 13.54 -25.09 -12.02
C PRO A 112 13.86 -24.73 -10.56
N SER A 113 15.01 -25.16 -10.04
CA SER A 113 15.43 -24.86 -8.66
C SER A 113 15.77 -23.38 -8.47
N LEU A 114 16.47 -22.75 -9.42
CA LEU A 114 16.74 -21.31 -9.37
C LEU A 114 15.46 -20.47 -9.47
N VAL A 115 14.48 -20.90 -10.27
CA VAL A 115 13.18 -20.21 -10.37
C VAL A 115 12.42 -20.32 -9.04
N LEU A 116 12.52 -21.44 -8.30
CA LEU A 116 11.88 -21.59 -6.98
C LEU A 116 12.53 -20.69 -5.93
N ILE A 117 13.86 -20.66 -5.87
CA ILE A 117 14.60 -19.83 -4.91
C ILE A 117 14.32 -18.34 -5.17
N SER A 118 14.38 -17.92 -6.43
CA SER A 118 14.08 -16.53 -6.81
C SER A 118 12.63 -16.15 -6.54
N GLY A 119 11.66 -17.02 -6.87
CA GLY A 119 10.25 -16.81 -6.55
C GLY A 119 10.02 -16.66 -5.05
N GLY A 120 10.60 -17.55 -4.24
CA GLY A 120 10.53 -17.47 -2.77
C GLY A 120 11.13 -16.18 -2.21
N LEU A 121 12.29 -15.75 -2.72
CA LEU A 121 12.94 -14.49 -2.33
C LEU A 121 12.06 -13.27 -2.67
N VAL A 122 11.42 -13.25 -3.85
CA VAL A 122 10.51 -12.18 -4.26
C VAL A 122 9.31 -12.09 -3.30
N ILE A 123 8.72 -13.24 -2.94
CA ILE A 123 7.59 -13.28 -1.99
C ILE A 123 8.02 -12.77 -0.61
N MET A 124 9.19 -13.21 -0.12
CA MET A 124 9.74 -12.75 1.16
C MET A 124 10.00 -11.24 1.17
N TYR A 125 10.60 -10.70 0.11
CA TYR A 125 10.81 -9.26 -0.04
C TYR A 125 9.49 -8.48 -0.01
N LYS A 126 8.48 -8.93 -0.78
CA LYS A 126 7.14 -8.32 -0.79
C LYS A 126 6.49 -8.35 0.60
N LEU A 127 6.63 -9.46 1.34
CA LEU A 127 6.07 -9.62 2.68
C LEU A 127 6.73 -8.68 3.70
N ILE A 128 8.06 -8.56 3.68
CA ILE A 128 8.80 -7.66 4.57
C ILE A 128 8.42 -6.21 4.30
N LEU A 129 8.41 -5.80 3.03
CA LEU A 129 8.06 -4.44 2.63
C LEU A 129 6.66 -4.04 3.12
N ARG A 130 5.69 -4.95 3.01
CA ARG A 130 4.30 -4.67 3.43
C ARG A 130 4.09 -4.75 4.93
N SER A 131 4.80 -5.64 5.61
CA SER A 131 4.84 -5.67 7.08
C SER A 131 5.40 -4.35 7.62
N TYR A 132 6.46 -3.83 7.00
CA TYR A 132 7.02 -2.52 7.34
C TYR A 132 5.99 -1.39 7.11
N GLN A 133 5.31 -1.37 5.97
CA GLN A 133 4.27 -0.37 5.69
C GLN A 133 3.08 -0.47 6.67
N ALA A 134 2.67 -1.68 7.06
CA ALA A 134 1.63 -1.86 8.06
C ALA A 134 2.07 -1.36 9.44
N LEU A 135 3.33 -1.64 9.83
CA LEU A 135 3.92 -1.17 11.08
C LEU A 135 4.02 0.34 11.14
N THR A 136 4.46 1.01 10.07
CA THR A 136 4.59 2.47 10.06
C THR A 136 3.23 3.15 10.20
N ILE A 137 2.20 2.66 9.52
CA ILE A 137 0.84 3.18 9.63
C ILE A 137 0.25 2.93 11.02
N TRP A 138 0.52 1.75 11.59
CA TRP A 138 0.08 1.42 12.95
C TRP A 138 0.76 2.31 14.00
N CYS A 139 2.06 2.54 13.89
CA CYS A 139 2.80 3.46 14.75
C CYS A 139 2.27 4.89 14.65
N HIS A 140 2.07 5.42 13.43
CA HIS A 140 1.51 6.76 13.23
C HIS A 140 0.14 6.92 13.90
N ARG A 141 -0.76 5.93 13.69
CA ARG A 141 -2.09 5.95 14.31
C ARG A 141 -2.01 5.88 15.84
N ARG A 142 -1.05 5.12 16.38
CA ARG A 142 -0.83 5.04 17.83
C ARG A 142 -0.38 6.38 18.41
N ASP A 143 0.48 7.10 17.71
CA ASP A 143 0.98 8.41 18.16
C ASP A 143 -0.10 9.49 18.12
N GLU A 144 -0.98 9.49 17.11
CA GLU A 144 -2.17 10.36 17.10
C GLU A 144 -3.09 10.10 18.30
N ILE A 145 -3.38 8.83 18.60
CA ILE A 145 -4.21 8.47 19.77
C ILE A 145 -3.55 8.91 21.06
N ARG A 146 -2.22 8.74 21.17
CA ARG A 146 -1.46 9.17 22.35
C ARG A 146 -1.50 10.69 22.52
N ASN A 147 -1.34 11.45 21.44
CA ASN A 147 -1.44 12.91 21.46
C ASN A 147 -2.84 13.37 21.84
N PHE A 148 -3.89 12.77 21.27
CA PHE A 148 -5.27 13.07 21.62
C PHE A 148 -5.57 12.84 23.12
N ILE A 149 -5.10 11.71 23.68
CA ILE A 149 -5.25 11.41 25.11
C ILE A 149 -4.47 12.43 25.97
N ARG A 150 -3.26 12.82 25.53
CA ARG A 150 -2.44 13.82 26.23
C ARG A 150 -3.14 15.19 26.27
N ASP A 151 -3.68 15.65 25.15
CA ASP A 151 -4.37 16.94 25.06
C ASP A 151 -5.64 16.97 25.92
N ARG A 152 -6.41 15.86 25.94
CA ARG A 152 -7.55 15.71 26.85
C ARG A 152 -7.15 15.82 28.33
N ARG A 153 -6.02 15.22 28.71
CA ARG A 153 -5.51 15.30 30.10
C ARG A 153 -5.05 16.71 30.46
N LEU A 154 -4.37 17.42 29.55
CA LEU A 154 -3.95 18.80 29.75
C LEU A 154 -5.16 19.75 29.90
N SER A 155 -6.18 19.58 29.05
CA SER A 155 -7.44 20.33 29.16
C SER A 155 -8.14 20.09 30.50
N ALA A 156 -8.28 18.82 30.93
CA ALA A 156 -8.89 18.49 32.23
C ALA A 156 -8.08 19.02 33.42
N GLY A 157 -6.75 19.03 33.33
CA GLY A 157 -5.85 19.61 34.34
C GLY A 157 -6.01 21.13 34.46
N SER A 158 -6.09 21.83 33.34
CA SER A 158 -6.30 23.29 33.29
C SER A 158 -7.66 23.71 33.88
N ILE A 159 -8.72 22.97 33.59
CA ILE A 159 -10.05 23.22 34.18
C ILE A 159 -10.02 23.01 35.70
N ARG A 160 -9.29 22.00 36.19
CA ARG A 160 -9.15 21.74 37.62
C ARG A 160 -8.35 22.84 38.33
N SER A 161 -7.30 23.37 37.72
CA SER A 161 -6.51 24.47 38.30
C SER A 161 -7.27 25.79 38.34
N LEU A 162 -8.14 26.06 37.37
CA LEU A 162 -9.02 27.23 37.38
C LEU A 162 -10.06 27.14 38.50
N ARG A 163 -10.63 25.95 38.73
CA ARG A 163 -11.60 25.73 39.82
C ARG A 163 -10.97 25.78 41.22
N SER A 164 -9.68 25.48 41.38
CA SER A 164 -9.00 25.58 42.68
C SER A 164 -8.51 26.99 43.03
N ASN A 165 -8.60 27.94 42.09
CA ASN A 165 -8.17 29.34 42.26
C ASN A 165 -9.36 30.31 42.46
N ILE A 166 -10.58 29.77 42.57
CA ILE A 166 -11.83 30.47 42.95
C ILE A 166 -12.22 29.94 44.33
#